data_AF-A0A9P3NV15-F1
#
_entry.id   AF-A0A9P3NV15-F1
#
_cell.length_a   1.000
_cell.length_b   1.000
_cell.length_c   1.000
_cell.angle_alpha   90.00
_cell.angle_beta   90.00
_cell.angle_gamma   90.00
#
_symmetry.space_group_name_H-M   'P 1'
#
loop_
_entity.id
_entity.type
_entity.pdbx_description
1 polymer ?
#
loop_
_entity_poly.entity_id
_entity_poly.type
_entity_poly.pdbx_seq_one_letter_code
_entity_poly.pdbx_strand_id
1 'polypeptide(L)'
;MYGAIPYALAQGVIELPYLLVQAVVYSLITYSMIRFEWTYDKFLWYLLFQFLTLLYFTCFGMMTSSITPAEGLGMLLSAFIYSFWNLLCGFLLPAPKIPVYWKWFYWINPVAWSLYGLAASQLGDVTTLVWR
;
A
#
# COMPACT_ATOMS: atom_id res chain seq x y z
N MET A 1 -11.78 -26.89 19.68
CA MET A 1 -11.09 -26.20 18.57
C MET A 1 -12.02 -25.12 18.07
N TYR A 2 -11.58 -23.86 18.05
CA TYR A 2 -12.39 -22.75 17.54
C TYR A 2 -12.50 -22.81 16.01
N GLY A 3 -13.54 -22.22 15.43
CA GLY A 3 -13.73 -22.17 13.98
C GLY A 3 -12.65 -21.32 13.30
N ALA A 4 -12.44 -21.55 12.00
CA ALA A 4 -11.46 -20.81 11.21
C ALA A 4 -11.76 -19.30 11.12
N ILE A 5 -13.04 -18.92 11.03
CA ILE A 5 -13.47 -17.52 10.90
C ILE A 5 -13.17 -16.70 12.18
N PRO A 6 -13.54 -17.16 13.40
CA PRO A 6 -13.16 -16.47 14.64
C PRO A 6 -11.65 -16.26 14.79
N TYR A 7 -10.84 -17.24 14.37
CA TYR A 7 -9.38 -17.14 14.44
C TYR A 7 -8.83 -16.08 13.47
N ALA A 8 -9.28 -16.10 12.21
CA ALA A 8 -8.85 -15.11 11.23
C ALA A 8 -9.24 -13.67 11.62
N LEU A 9 -10.43 -13.48 12.19
CA LEU A 9 -10.87 -12.18 12.68
C LEU A 9 -10.04 -11.71 13.88
N ALA A 10 -9.79 -12.60 14.85
CA ALA A 10 -8.97 -12.26 16.01
C ALA A 10 -7.54 -11.86 15.59
N GLN A 11 -6.94 -12.60 14.65
CA GLN A 11 -5.63 -12.29 14.10
C GLN A 11 -5.63 -10.93 13.40
N GLY A 12 -6.62 -10.66 12.53
CA GLY A 12 -6.73 -9.37 11.85
C GLY A 12 -6.87 -8.18 12.81
N VAL A 13 -7.67 -8.33 13.88
CA VAL A 13 -7.90 -7.25 14.87
C VAL A 13 -6.64 -6.94 15.68
N ILE A 14 -5.82 -7.94 15.99
CA ILE A 14 -4.56 -7.75 16.74
C ILE A 14 -3.53 -6.98 15.90
N GLU A 15 -3.53 -7.15 14.58
CA GLU A 15 -2.60 -6.46 13.68
C GLU A 15 -2.93 -4.96 13.52
N LEU A 16 -4.21 -4.57 13.58
CA LEU A 16 -4.63 -3.17 13.39
C LEU A 16 -3.88 -2.15 14.27
N PRO A 17 -3.81 -2.30 15.62
CA PRO A 17 -3.11 -1.33 16.46
C PRO A 17 -1.61 -1.30 16.17
N TYR A 18 -0.99 -2.46 15.89
CA TYR A 18 0.43 -2.54 15.57
C TYR A 18 0.75 -1.78 14.27
N LEU A 19 -0.03 -2.03 13.23
CA LEU A 19 0.11 -1.36 11.94
C LEU A 19 -0.19 0.14 12.04
N LEU A 20 -1.12 0.56 12.91
CA LEU A 20 -1.42 1.97 13.14
C LEU A 20 -0.22 2.68 13.78
N VAL A 21 0.36 2.11 14.84
CA VAL A 21 1.55 2.67 15.48
C VAL A 21 2.71 2.74 14.47
N GLN A 22 2.92 1.68 13.70
CA GLN A 22 3.95 1.66 12.66
C GLN A 22 3.72 2.72 11.58
N ALA A 23 2.47 2.90 11.12
CA ALA A 23 2.11 3.92 10.13
C ALA A 23 2.32 5.34 10.67
N VAL A 24 2.01 5.59 11.94
CA VAL A 24 2.23 6.89 12.59
C VAL A 24 3.73 7.20 12.68
N VAL A 25 4.54 6.26 13.17
CA VAL A 25 5.99 6.44 13.30
C VAL A 25 6.62 6.66 11.94
N TYR A 26 6.29 5.83 10.95
CA TYR A 26 6.83 5.95 9.60
C TYR A 26 6.41 7.28 8.96
N SER A 27 5.13 7.64 9.06
CA SER A 27 4.63 8.86 8.43
C SER A 27 5.24 10.12 9.03
N LEU A 28 5.45 10.20 10.35
CA LEU A 28 6.13 11.34 10.99
C LEU A 28 7.57 11.51 10.48
N ILE A 29 8.31 10.41 10.33
CA ILE A 29 9.70 10.45 9.88
C ILE A 29 9.76 10.85 8.39
N THR A 30 9.01 10.18 7.52
CA THR A 30 9.09 10.47 6.08
C THR A 30 8.54 11.85 5.73
N TYR A 31 7.45 12.26 6.36
CA TYR A 31 6.81 13.54 6.10
C TYR A 31 7.74 14.71 6.48
N SER A 32 8.44 14.59 7.62
CA SER A 32 9.43 15.59 8.04
C SER A 32 10.67 15.61 7.14
N MET A 33 11.15 14.44 6.68
CA MET A 33 12.31 14.36 5.78
C MET A 33 12.05 14.93 4.39
N ILE A 34 10.87 14.67 3.82
CA ILE A 34 10.49 15.17 2.49
C ILE A 34 10.17 16.68 2.51
N ARG A 35 9.92 17.24 3.70
CA ARG A 35 9.52 18.64 3.92
C ARG A 35 8.21 18.99 3.20
N PHE A 36 7.22 18.13 3.35
CA PHE A 36 5.86 18.44 2.90
C PHE A 36 5.26 19.62 3.69
N GLU A 37 4.24 20.24 3.09
CA GLU A 37 3.52 21.35 3.72
C GLU A 37 2.71 20.85 4.92
N TRP A 38 3.08 21.27 6.12
CA TRP A 38 2.44 20.85 7.37
C TRP A 38 1.03 21.43 7.55
N THR A 39 0.08 20.83 6.83
CA THR A 39 -1.36 21.08 7.00
C THR A 39 -2.02 19.85 7.60
N TYR A 40 -2.90 20.04 8.57
CA TYR A 40 -3.57 18.93 9.28
C TYR A 40 -4.24 17.94 8.32
N ASP A 41 -4.97 18.45 7.32
CA ASP A 41 -5.70 17.63 6.36
C ASP A 41 -4.76 16.79 5.49
N LYS A 42 -3.68 17.39 4.96
CA LYS A 42 -2.69 16.71 4.10
C LYS A 42 -1.93 15.62 4.87
N PHE A 43 -1.60 15.88 6.13
CA PHE A 43 -0.96 14.90 6.99
C PHE A 43 -1.88 13.72 7.31
N LEU A 44 -3.17 13.99 7.60
CA LEU A 44 -4.14 12.93 7.91
C LEU A 44 -4.41 12.03 6.69
N TRP A 45 -4.52 12.61 5.50
CA TRP A 45 -4.61 11.83 4.26
C TRP A 45 -3.35 10.99 4.01
N TYR A 46 -2.17 11.57 4.22
CA TYR A 46 -0.90 10.84 4.09
C TYR A 46 -0.82 9.65 5.06
N LEU A 47 -1.20 9.86 6.33
CA LEU A 47 -1.25 8.82 7.35
C LEU A 47 -2.25 7.71 6.99
N LEU A 48 -3.44 8.08 6.50
CA LEU A 48 -4.47 7.12 6.08
C LEU A 48 -3.97 6.24 4.92
N PHE A 49 -3.42 6.84 3.86
CA PHE A 49 -2.90 6.06 2.72
C PHE A 49 -1.71 5.18 3.13
N GLN A 50 -0.85 5.66 4.04
CA GLN A 50 0.25 4.86 4.57
C GLN A 50 -0.25 3.68 5.42
N PHE A 51 -1.24 3.91 6.27
CA PHE A 51 -1.87 2.87 7.08
C PHE A 51 -2.55 1.80 6.22
N LEU A 52 -3.37 2.21 5.25
CA LEU A 52 -3.99 1.29 4.30
C LEU A 52 -2.94 0.48 3.53
N THR A 53 -1.81 1.13 3.20
CA THR A 53 -0.71 0.48 2.49
C THR A 53 -0.10 -0.66 3.27
N LEU A 54 0.24 -0.42 4.54
CA LEU A 54 0.75 -1.46 5.42
C LEU A 54 -0.30 -2.56 5.64
N LEU A 55 -1.57 -2.19 5.81
CA LEU A 55 -2.65 -3.14 6.04
C LEU A 55 -2.84 -4.13 4.90
N TYR A 56 -2.88 -3.68 3.64
CA TYR A 56 -3.05 -4.62 2.53
C TYR A 56 -1.83 -5.53 2.34
N PHE A 57 -0.60 -5.03 2.56
CA PHE A 57 0.61 -5.85 2.46
C PHE A 57 0.65 -6.93 3.54
N THR A 58 0.29 -6.59 4.78
CA THR A 58 0.24 -7.56 5.89
C THR A 58 -0.84 -8.61 5.66
N CYS A 59 -2.05 -8.20 5.26
CA CYS A 59 -3.15 -9.13 4.93
C CYS A 59 -2.77 -10.08 3.79
N PHE A 60 -2.10 -9.56 2.74
CA PHE A 60 -1.66 -10.39 1.62
C PHE A 60 -0.53 -11.35 2.02
N GLY A 61 0.40 -10.91 2.87
CA GLY A 61 1.44 -11.76 3.45
C GLY A 61 0.84 -12.94 4.24
N MET A 62 -0.11 -12.65 5.13
CA MET A 62 -0.82 -13.66 5.92
C MET A 62 -1.64 -14.64 5.06
N MET A 63 -2.25 -14.16 3.98
CA MET A 63 -2.94 -15.01 3.01
C MET A 63 -1.96 -15.97 2.33
N THR A 64 -0.82 -15.45 1.86
CA THR A 64 0.19 -16.24 1.15
C THR A 64 0.84 -17.30 2.05
N SER A 65 1.10 -16.96 3.32
CA SER A 65 1.62 -17.91 4.31
C SER A 65 0.60 -18.98 4.68
N SER A 66 -0.70 -18.68 4.63
CA SER A 66 -1.76 -19.66 4.94
C SER A 66 -2.02 -20.64 3.80
N ILE A 67 -1.79 -20.24 2.55
CA ILE A 67 -1.99 -21.11 1.37
C ILE A 67 -0.83 -22.08 1.18
N THR A 68 0.38 -21.70 1.59
CA THR A 68 1.59 -22.45 1.26
C THR A 68 2.00 -23.38 2.41
N PRO A 69 2.25 -24.69 2.16
CA PRO A 69 2.67 -25.61 3.21
C PRO A 69 4.12 -25.41 3.66
N ALA A 70 4.94 -24.72 2.85
CA ALA A 70 6.33 -24.40 3.15
C ALA A 70 6.54 -22.88 3.09
N GLU A 71 7.13 -22.32 4.15
CA GLU A 71 7.36 -20.87 4.28
C GLU A 71 8.20 -20.31 3.12
N GLY A 72 9.26 -21.02 2.72
CA GLY A 72 10.13 -20.59 1.62
C GLY A 72 9.41 -20.44 0.28
N LEU A 73 8.44 -21.32 -0.02
CA LEU A 73 7.60 -21.18 -1.21
C LEU A 73 6.67 -19.96 -1.12
N GLY A 74 6.13 -19.68 0.09
CA GLY A 74 5.25 -18.54 0.31
C GLY A 74 5.98 -17.20 0.13
N MET A 75 7.24 -17.12 0.56
CA MET A 75 8.11 -15.97 0.33
C MET A 75 8.36 -15.74 -1.17
N LEU A 76 8.61 -16.79 -1.95
CA LEU A 76 8.81 -16.68 -3.40
C LEU A 76 7.55 -16.22 -4.12
N LEU A 77 6.39 -16.76 -3.75
CA LEU A 77 5.10 -16.44 -4.35
C LEU A 77 4.68 -14.99 -4.06
N SER A 78 4.84 -14.55 -2.81
CA SER A 78 4.57 -13.17 -2.42
C SER A 78 5.51 -12.19 -3.12
N ALA A 79 6.82 -12.48 -3.18
CA ALA A 79 7.80 -11.65 -3.88
C ALA A 79 7.49 -11.51 -5.38
N PHE A 80 7.06 -12.60 -6.02
CA PHE A 80 6.63 -12.57 -7.42
C PHE A 80 5.43 -11.63 -7.61
N ILE A 81 4.39 -11.77 -6.78
CA ILE A 81 3.17 -10.95 -6.91
C ILE A 81 3.46 -9.48 -6.59
N TYR A 82 4.27 -9.19 -5.57
CA TYR A 82 4.72 -7.84 -5.24
C TYR A 82 5.54 -7.20 -6.36
N SER A 83 6.33 -7.98 -7.09
CA SER A 83 7.08 -7.48 -8.25
C SER A 83 6.13 -7.06 -9.37
N PHE A 84 5.07 -7.83 -9.62
CA PHE A 84 4.02 -7.45 -10.58
C PHE A 84 3.26 -6.20 -10.15
N TRP A 85 2.90 -6.09 -8.88
CA TRP A 85 2.25 -4.88 -8.34
C TRP A 85 3.14 -3.65 -8.47
N ASN A 86 4.44 -3.76 -8.21
CA ASN A 86 5.37 -2.64 -8.40
C ASN A 86 5.53 -2.25 -9.88
N LEU A 87 5.61 -3.22 -10.80
CA LEU A 87 5.75 -2.94 -12.22
C LEU A 87 4.54 -2.20 -12.80
N LEU A 88 3.34 -2.64 -12.40
CA LEU A 88 2.06 -2.17 -12.94
C LEU A 88 1.36 -1.15 -12.03
N CYS A 89 2.07 -0.49 -11.12
CA CYS A 89 1.49 0.55 -10.25
C CYS A 89 1.30 1.91 -10.95
N GLY A 90 1.75 2.06 -12.21
CA GLY A 90 1.65 3.31 -12.97
C GLY A 90 2.86 4.24 -12.81
N PHE A 91 3.78 3.95 -11.90
CA PHE A 91 5.02 4.72 -11.71
C PHE A 91 6.15 4.24 -12.62
N LEU A 92 6.51 2.95 -12.57
CA LEU A 92 7.55 2.38 -13.43
C LEU A 92 7.11 2.28 -14.89
N LEU A 93 5.89 1.82 -15.12
CA LEU A 93 5.26 1.79 -16.44
C LEU A 93 4.06 2.74 -16.45
N PRO A 94 4.11 3.87 -17.20
CA PRO A 94 3.00 4.81 -17.26
C PRO A 94 1.72 4.13 -17.73
N ALA A 95 0.60 4.41 -17.05
CA ALA A 95 -0.73 3.87 -17.35
C ALA A 95 -1.11 3.87 -18.86
N PRO A 96 -0.86 4.92 -19.67
CA PRO A 96 -1.24 4.91 -21.09
C PRO A 96 -0.43 3.93 -21.95
N LYS A 97 0.75 3.50 -21.49
CA LYS A 97 1.59 2.50 -22.18
C LYS A 97 1.21 1.05 -21.82
N ILE A 98 0.30 0.83 -20.87
CA ILE A 98 -0.18 -0.51 -20.52
C ILE A 98 -1.06 -1.03 -21.67
N PRO A 99 -0.78 -2.24 -22.21
CA PRO A 99 -1.62 -2.85 -23.23
C PRO A 99 -3.08 -2.96 -22.75
N VAL A 100 -4.05 -2.72 -23.64
CA VAL A 100 -5.49 -2.65 -23.27
C VAL A 100 -5.96 -3.90 -22.51
N TYR A 101 -5.45 -5.06 -22.88
CA TYR A 101 -5.78 -6.34 -22.25
C TYR A 101 -5.14 -6.55 -20.86
N TRP A 102 -4.18 -5.73 -20.42
CA TRP A 102 -3.59 -5.74 -19.06
C TRP A 102 -4.07 -4.58 -18.18
N LYS A 103 -4.85 -3.64 -18.73
CA LYS A 103 -5.31 -2.47 -17.97
C LYS A 103 -6.15 -2.84 -16.75
N TRP A 104 -6.90 -3.95 -16.78
CA TRP A 104 -7.66 -4.42 -15.62
C TRP A 104 -6.76 -4.69 -14.40
N PHE A 105 -5.52 -5.16 -14.62
CA PHE A 105 -4.59 -5.42 -13.53
C PHE A 105 -4.15 -4.14 -12.82
N TYR A 106 -4.01 -3.04 -13.56
CA TYR A 106 -3.75 -1.71 -12.97
C TYR A 106 -4.86 -1.29 -12.01
N TRP A 107 -6.13 -1.51 -12.38
CA TRP A 107 -7.28 -1.15 -11.54
C TRP A 107 -7.44 -2.03 -10.30
N ILE A 108 -7.02 -3.29 -10.34
CA ILE A 108 -7.06 -4.20 -9.18
C ILE A 108 -5.87 -3.96 -8.24
N ASN A 109 -4.76 -3.44 -8.75
CA ASN A 109 -3.53 -3.28 -7.99
C ASN A 109 -3.67 -2.23 -6.88
N PRO A 110 -3.62 -2.61 -5.59
CA PRO A 110 -3.75 -1.67 -4.48
C PRO A 110 -2.59 -0.65 -4.42
N VAL A 111 -1.41 -1.01 -4.95
CA VAL A 111 -0.24 -0.12 -4.99
C VAL A 111 -0.50 1.08 -5.91
N ALA A 112 -1.18 0.86 -7.05
CA ALA A 112 -1.54 1.95 -7.96
C ALA A 112 -2.43 2.99 -7.28
N TRP A 113 -3.41 2.53 -6.50
CA TRP A 113 -4.30 3.40 -5.73
C TRP A 113 -3.59 4.11 -4.59
N SER A 114 -2.67 3.44 -3.89
CA SER A 114 -1.88 4.09 -2.83
C SER A 114 -1.02 5.23 -3.39
N LEU A 115 -0.35 5.02 -4.53
CA LEU A 115 0.45 6.06 -5.19
C LEU A 115 -0.42 7.20 -5.71
N TYR A 116 -1.55 6.89 -6.33
CA TYR A 116 -2.50 7.89 -6.79
C TYR A 116 -3.03 8.74 -5.62
N GLY A 117 -3.43 8.11 -4.50
CA GLY A 117 -3.93 8.79 -3.31
C GLY A 117 -2.88 9.69 -2.65
N LEU A 118 -1.64 9.21 -2.55
CA LEU A 118 -0.53 10.00 -2.04
C LEU A 118 -0.21 11.19 -2.96
N ALA A 119 -0.12 10.97 -4.27
CA ALA A 119 0.14 12.03 -5.23
C ALA A 119 -0.98 13.07 -5.26
N ALA A 120 -2.24 12.63 -5.30
CA ALA A 120 -3.40 13.52 -5.33
C ALA A 120 -3.53 14.33 -4.04
N SER A 121 -3.31 13.72 -2.86
CA SER A 121 -3.41 14.43 -1.59
C SER A 121 -2.32 15.48 -1.36
N GLN A 122 -1.11 15.27 -1.88
CA GLN A 122 0.00 16.22 -1.68
C GLN A 122 0.15 17.23 -2.81
N LEU A 123 -0.08 16.81 -4.07
CA LEU A 123 0.19 17.61 -5.26
C LEU A 123 -1.06 18.07 -6.00
N GLY A 124 -2.26 17.60 -5.61
CA GLY A 124 -3.52 17.96 -6.29
C GLY A 124 -3.83 19.46 -6.27
N ASP A 125 -3.46 20.15 -5.19
CA ASP A 125 -3.70 21.59 -5.04
C ASP A 125 -2.55 22.45 -5.61
N VAL A 126 -1.43 21.82 -5.98
CA VAL A 126 -0.23 22.52 -6.45
C VAL A 126 -0.38 22.83 -7.94
N THR A 127 -0.96 23.98 -8.25
CA THR A 127 -1.12 24.50 -9.63
C THR A 127 0.15 25.19 -10.16
N THR A 128 1.14 25.42 -9.30
CA THR A 128 2.41 26.05 -9.70
C THR A 128 3.28 25.05 -10.47
N LEU A 129 3.51 25.35 -11.76
CA LEU A 129 4.51 24.67 -12.60
C LEU A 129 5.89 24.78 -11.93
N VAL A 130 6.38 23.68 -11.35
CA VAL A 130 7.76 23.59 -10.88
C VAL A 130 8.66 23.35 -12.10
N TRP A 131 8.85 24.39 -12.90
CA TRP A 131 10.02 24.52 -13.77
C TRP A 131 11.00 25.48 -13.08
N ARG A 132 11.93 24.90 -12.32
CA ARG A 132 13.22 25.49 -11.99
C ARG A 132 14.29 24.42 -12.11
#